data_AF-A0A936ISG6-F1
#
_entry.id   AF-A0A936ISG6-F1
#
_cell.length_a   1.000
_cell.length_b   1.000
_cell.length_c   1.000
_cell.angle_alpha   90.00
_cell.angle_beta   90.00
_cell.angle_gamma   90.00
#
_symmetry.space_group_name_H-M   'P 1'
#
loop_
_entity.id
_entity.type
_entity.pdbx_description
1 polymer ?
#
loop_
_entity_poly.entity_id
_entity_poly.type
_entity_poly.pdbx_seq_one_letter_code
_entity_poly.pdbx_strand_id
1 'polypeptide(L)'
;MTLTKRSAVAFIAAACLFAWGCSRQPDAAKEAAAERAAVEPPPAEPPKEPEPAKPEPAKVEPPKPEPPKAKPEPPKPARNLRNPSALRDKAPEEFTARFDTSKGAFAIKVHRAWAPIGADRFYNLVKNGFYDENRFFRIVPNFIVQFGLPADPQVARLWQNARIQDDPVTQSNRTGYVTFATAGPGTRTTQLFINLKDNAFLDGQGFSPFGEVSEGMSVVQSLFSGYGERPDQGMISMQGNAYLQAQFPNLDYVKTVTIE
;
A
#
# COMPACT_ATOMS: atom_id res chain seq x y z
N MET A 1 55.30 50.64 -2.50
CA MET A 1 55.67 49.71 -1.40
C MET A 1 54.61 48.61 -1.33
N THR A 2 54.97 47.40 -0.86
CA THR A 2 54.10 46.34 -0.27
C THR A 2 52.70 46.10 -0.90
N LEU A 3 52.37 44.98 -1.57
CA LEU A 3 52.52 43.55 -1.19
C LEU A 3 51.75 43.22 0.12
N THR A 4 50.88 42.20 0.26
CA THR A 4 50.20 41.27 -0.70
C THR A 4 48.66 41.32 -0.41
N LYS A 5 47.74 40.33 -0.54
CA LYS A 5 47.74 38.89 -0.88
C LYS A 5 46.36 38.44 -1.41
N ARG A 6 46.31 37.32 -2.13
CA ARG A 6 45.14 36.43 -2.28
C ARG A 6 45.65 34.98 -2.16
N SER A 7 44.89 34.09 -1.52
CA SER A 7 45.22 32.66 -1.42
C SER A 7 44.43 31.86 -2.45
N ALA A 8 45.07 30.90 -3.10
CA ALA A 8 44.48 30.02 -4.11
C ALA A 8 44.33 28.58 -3.58
N VAL A 9 43.43 27.82 -4.20
CA VAL A 9 43.24 26.37 -3.93
C VAL A 9 44.37 25.58 -4.58
N ALA A 10 44.94 24.62 -3.86
CA ALA A 10 45.95 23.71 -4.37
C ALA A 10 45.33 22.39 -4.84
N PHE A 11 45.45 22.09 -6.14
CA PHE A 11 45.36 20.72 -6.63
C PHE A 11 46.69 20.00 -6.39
N ILE A 12 46.65 18.72 -6.03
CA ILE A 12 47.81 17.82 -6.07
C ILE A 12 47.52 16.74 -7.11
N ALA A 13 48.38 16.66 -8.12
CA ALA A 13 48.46 15.54 -9.04
C ALA A 13 49.70 14.69 -8.69
N ALA A 14 49.59 13.37 -8.81
CA ALA A 14 50.71 12.44 -8.72
C ALA A 14 50.87 11.74 -10.08
N ALA A 15 52.10 11.58 -10.55
CA ALA A 15 52.41 11.12 -11.90
C ALA A 15 52.71 9.61 -11.98
N CYS A 16 52.48 9.03 -13.15
CA CYS A 16 52.74 7.62 -13.46
C CYS A 16 54.23 7.32 -13.66
N LEU A 17 54.62 6.05 -13.49
CA LEU A 17 55.63 5.42 -14.36
C LEU A 17 55.49 3.87 -14.39
N PHE A 18 55.44 3.36 -15.62
CA PHE A 18 55.87 2.07 -16.21
C PHE A 18 56.56 0.98 -15.33
N ALA A 19 56.55 -0.33 -15.68
CA ALA A 19 55.74 -1.16 -16.60
C ALA A 19 56.22 -2.64 -16.55
N TRP A 20 55.46 -3.53 -17.22
CA TRP A 20 55.89 -4.84 -17.81
C TRP A 20 56.18 -6.03 -16.86
N GLY A 21 55.55 -7.19 -17.13
CA GLY A 21 55.90 -8.48 -16.52
C GLY A 21 54.86 -9.58 -16.73
N CYS A 22 54.92 -10.31 -17.86
CA CYS A 22 53.97 -11.40 -18.15
C CYS A 22 54.47 -12.77 -17.66
N SER A 23 53.63 -13.55 -16.96
CA SER A 23 53.36 -14.99 -17.24
C SER A 23 52.50 -15.67 -16.15
N ARG A 24 51.87 -16.80 -16.54
CA ARG A 24 51.46 -18.03 -15.77
C ARG A 24 51.24 -17.91 -14.24
N GLN A 25 50.18 -18.47 -13.63
CA GLN A 25 49.25 -19.56 -14.01
C GLN A 25 47.91 -19.44 -13.21
N PRO A 26 46.88 -20.27 -13.48
CA PRO A 26 45.54 -20.11 -12.90
C PRO A 26 45.22 -20.98 -11.67
N ASP A 27 44.14 -20.61 -10.98
CA ASP A 27 43.18 -21.42 -10.20
C ASP A 27 43.68 -22.46 -9.18
N ALA A 28 43.67 -22.07 -7.90
CA ALA A 28 43.80 -22.97 -6.75
C ALA A 28 42.47 -23.03 -5.95
N ALA A 29 41.43 -23.67 -6.51
CA ALA A 29 40.11 -23.79 -5.87
C ALA A 29 39.30 -25.05 -6.29
N LYS A 30 39.95 -26.21 -6.46
CA LYS A 30 39.27 -27.50 -6.69
C LYS A 30 40.01 -28.69 -6.07
N GLU A 31 39.50 -29.19 -4.94
CA GLU A 31 39.48 -30.63 -4.65
C GLU A 31 38.44 -30.96 -3.55
N ALA A 32 38.26 -32.25 -3.24
CA ALA A 32 37.45 -32.79 -2.14
C ALA A 32 35.92 -32.58 -2.19
N ALA A 33 35.27 -32.97 -3.30
CA ALA A 33 33.85 -33.38 -3.30
C ALA A 33 33.54 -34.33 -4.47
N ALA A 34 33.93 -35.60 -4.35
CA ALA A 34 33.59 -36.66 -5.29
C ALA A 34 33.08 -37.91 -4.56
N GLU A 35 32.40 -38.78 -5.31
CA GLU A 35 31.97 -40.12 -4.91
C GLU A 35 30.93 -40.25 -3.77
N ARG A 36 29.66 -40.14 -4.18
CA ARG A 36 28.62 -41.16 -3.90
C ARG A 36 27.47 -41.02 -4.88
N ALA A 37 27.56 -41.73 -6.00
CA ALA A 37 26.42 -41.91 -6.91
C ALA A 37 25.42 -42.86 -6.23
N ALA A 38 24.31 -42.32 -5.74
CA ALA A 38 23.18 -43.13 -5.27
C ALA A 38 22.40 -43.62 -6.49
N VAL A 39 22.17 -44.94 -6.56
CA VAL A 39 21.38 -45.57 -7.62
C VAL A 39 19.92 -45.14 -7.48
N GLU A 40 19.35 -44.54 -8.52
CA GLU A 40 17.90 -44.30 -8.58
C GLU A 40 17.17 -45.66 -8.64
N PRO A 41 16.16 -45.90 -7.78
CA PRO A 41 15.34 -47.10 -7.87
C PRO A 41 14.49 -47.07 -9.15
N PRO A 42 14.19 -48.24 -9.76
CA PRO A 42 13.37 -48.30 -10.96
C PRO A 42 11.95 -47.74 -10.70
N PRO A 43 11.28 -47.20 -11.74
CA PRO A 43 9.96 -46.60 -11.60
C PRO A 43 8.94 -47.62 -11.10
N ALA A 44 8.15 -47.23 -10.09
CA ALA A 44 7.07 -48.06 -9.57
C ALA A 44 5.98 -48.25 -10.63
N GLU A 45 5.45 -49.47 -10.75
CA GLU A 45 4.33 -49.78 -11.63
C GLU A 45 3.08 -48.97 -11.22
N PRO A 46 2.26 -48.49 -12.19
CA PRO A 46 1.03 -47.80 -11.87
C PRO A 46 0.06 -48.73 -11.13
N PRO A 47 -0.54 -48.31 -10.00
CA PRO A 47 -1.47 -49.14 -9.26
C PRO A 47 -2.71 -49.45 -10.12
N LYS A 48 -3.18 -50.70 -10.06
CA LYS A 48 -4.35 -51.15 -10.82
C LYS A 48 -5.58 -50.33 -10.46
N GLU A 49 -6.25 -49.84 -11.48
CA GLU A 49 -7.53 -49.13 -11.40
C GLU A 49 -8.60 -50.05 -10.74
N PRO A 50 -9.26 -49.60 -9.66
CA PRO A 50 -10.34 -50.38 -9.04
C PRO A 50 -11.59 -50.34 -9.91
N GLU A 51 -12.34 -51.44 -9.97
CA GLU A 51 -13.60 -51.51 -10.72
C GLU A 51 -14.60 -50.42 -10.29
N PRO A 52 -15.38 -49.86 -11.23
CA PRO A 52 -16.35 -48.82 -10.91
C PRO A 52 -17.48 -49.39 -10.05
N ALA A 53 -17.49 -49.00 -8.77
CA ALA A 53 -18.60 -49.27 -7.87
C ALA A 53 -19.90 -48.68 -8.46
N LYS A 54 -20.99 -49.47 -8.43
CA LYS A 54 -22.31 -48.98 -8.83
C LYS A 54 -22.70 -47.79 -7.95
N PRO A 55 -23.24 -46.69 -8.49
CA PRO A 55 -23.75 -45.60 -7.69
C PRO A 55 -24.96 -46.08 -6.87
N GLU A 56 -24.86 -46.02 -5.54
CA GLU A 56 -26.06 -46.04 -4.69
C GLU A 56 -26.90 -44.77 -4.96
N PRO A 57 -28.24 -44.86 -4.89
CA PRO A 57 -29.10 -43.72 -5.15
C PRO A 57 -28.93 -42.66 -4.05
N ALA A 58 -28.39 -41.50 -4.42
CA ALA A 58 -28.23 -40.37 -3.51
C ALA A 58 -29.58 -39.95 -2.91
N LYS A 59 -29.67 -39.90 -1.57
CA LYS A 59 -30.79 -39.25 -0.90
C LYS A 59 -30.79 -37.76 -1.26
N VAL A 60 -31.89 -37.29 -1.84
CA VAL A 60 -32.10 -35.86 -2.07
C VAL A 60 -32.37 -35.19 -0.72
N GLU A 61 -31.36 -34.53 -0.17
CA GLU A 61 -31.52 -33.66 0.98
C GLU A 61 -32.19 -32.34 0.53
N PRO A 62 -33.22 -31.84 1.24
CA PRO A 62 -33.96 -30.67 0.78
C PRO A 62 -33.10 -29.39 0.81
N PRO A 63 -33.30 -28.45 -0.13
CA PRO A 63 -32.47 -27.26 -0.22
C PRO A 63 -32.59 -26.38 1.03
N LYS A 64 -31.45 -26.04 1.61
CA LYS A 64 -31.33 -25.04 2.68
C LYS A 64 -31.91 -23.71 2.19
N PRO A 65 -32.77 -23.02 2.97
CA PRO A 65 -33.43 -21.80 2.50
C PRO A 65 -32.43 -20.70 2.18
N GLU A 66 -32.68 -19.98 1.08
CA GLU A 66 -31.88 -18.81 0.67
C GLU A 66 -31.91 -17.74 1.78
N PRO A 67 -30.80 -17.01 2.01
CA PRO A 67 -30.82 -15.85 2.88
C PRO A 67 -31.78 -14.78 2.31
N PRO A 68 -32.55 -14.08 3.16
CA PRO A 68 -33.55 -13.13 2.70
C PRO A 68 -32.90 -12.02 1.87
N LYS A 69 -33.49 -11.73 0.71
CA LYS A 69 -32.99 -10.73 -0.26
C LYS A 69 -32.74 -9.40 0.46
N ALA A 70 -31.51 -8.88 0.34
CA ALA A 70 -31.12 -7.63 0.95
C ALA A 70 -32.06 -6.50 0.52
N LYS A 71 -32.35 -5.57 1.45
CA LYS A 71 -33.07 -4.34 1.13
C LYS A 71 -32.25 -3.56 0.08
N PRO A 72 -32.88 -2.80 -0.84
CA PRO A 72 -32.15 -1.93 -1.74
C PRO A 72 -31.23 -0.99 -0.96
N GLU A 73 -29.96 -0.93 -1.35
CA GLU A 73 -29.03 0.06 -0.79
C GLU A 73 -29.60 1.48 -1.02
N PRO A 74 -29.42 2.42 -0.07
CA PRO A 74 -29.74 3.81 -0.33
C PRO A 74 -28.95 4.30 -1.55
N PRO A 75 -29.56 5.10 -2.45
CA PRO A 75 -28.90 5.52 -3.68
C PRO A 75 -27.61 6.27 -3.35
N LYS A 76 -26.48 5.77 -3.86
CA LYS A 76 -25.14 6.33 -3.57
C LYS A 76 -25.14 7.83 -3.89
N PRO A 77 -24.70 8.69 -2.95
CA PRO A 77 -24.75 10.14 -3.13
C PRO A 77 -23.95 10.55 -4.38
N ALA A 78 -24.41 11.60 -5.06
CA ALA A 78 -23.81 12.05 -6.31
C ALA A 78 -22.33 12.44 -6.10
N ARG A 79 -21.42 11.57 -6.57
CA ARG A 79 -19.96 11.64 -6.36
C ARG A 79 -19.34 12.93 -6.92
N ASN A 80 -19.38 14.03 -6.17
CA ASN A 80 -18.91 15.35 -6.65
C ASN A 80 -17.40 15.54 -6.47
N LEU A 81 -16.62 14.59 -6.99
CA LEU A 81 -15.15 14.63 -6.94
C LEU A 81 -14.55 15.66 -7.91
N ARG A 82 -15.38 16.38 -8.69
CA ARG A 82 -14.94 17.39 -9.67
C ARG A 82 -14.65 18.76 -9.07
N ASN A 83 -15.11 19.04 -7.83
CA ASN A 83 -14.77 20.27 -7.12
C ASN A 83 -14.27 19.98 -5.70
N PRO A 84 -12.96 19.74 -5.51
CA PRO A 84 -12.36 19.52 -4.19
C PRO A 84 -12.65 20.65 -3.19
N SER A 85 -12.85 21.88 -3.68
CA SER A 85 -13.10 23.05 -2.83
C SER A 85 -14.55 23.16 -2.33
N ALA A 86 -15.47 22.32 -2.83
CA ALA A 86 -16.86 22.28 -2.36
C ALA A 86 -17.07 21.27 -1.21
N LEU A 87 -16.20 20.27 -1.08
CA LEU A 87 -16.33 19.22 -0.07
C LEU A 87 -15.71 19.67 1.26
N ARG A 88 -16.55 20.31 2.09
CA ARG A 88 -16.18 20.94 3.38
C ARG A 88 -17.12 20.58 4.54
N ASP A 89 -17.84 19.46 4.44
CA ASP A 89 -18.73 19.02 5.52
C ASP A 89 -17.93 18.78 6.80
N LYS A 90 -18.39 19.29 7.94
CA LYS A 90 -17.82 18.88 9.24
C LYS A 90 -18.21 17.43 9.51
N ALA A 91 -17.24 16.59 9.87
CA ALA A 91 -17.50 15.23 10.31
C ALA A 91 -18.19 15.18 11.69
N PRO A 92 -18.87 14.06 12.02
CA PRO A 92 -19.17 13.69 13.39
C PRO A 92 -17.90 13.62 14.26
N GLU A 93 -18.02 13.72 15.59
CA GLU A 93 -16.84 13.64 16.46
C GLU A 93 -16.20 12.24 16.49
N GLU A 94 -17.01 11.19 16.29
CA GLU A 94 -16.56 9.85 15.93
C GLU A 94 -17.45 9.29 14.82
N PHE A 95 -16.88 8.51 13.89
CA PHE A 95 -17.62 7.72 12.89
C PHE A 95 -16.78 6.51 12.45
N THR A 96 -17.43 5.50 11.86
CA THR A 96 -16.72 4.35 11.28
C THR A 96 -16.70 4.46 9.76
N ALA A 97 -15.54 4.21 9.14
CA ALA A 97 -15.40 4.06 7.71
C ALA A 97 -15.11 2.59 7.38
N ARG A 98 -16.07 1.89 6.78
CA ARG A 98 -15.96 0.48 6.40
C ARG A 98 -15.48 0.34 4.96
N PHE A 99 -14.35 -0.35 4.78
CA PHE A 99 -13.72 -0.64 3.50
C PHE A 99 -14.06 -2.07 3.10
N ASP A 100 -14.63 -2.27 1.91
CA ASP A 100 -14.62 -3.58 1.25
C ASP A 100 -13.45 -3.62 0.25
N THR A 101 -12.65 -4.68 0.28
CA THR A 101 -11.43 -4.83 -0.54
C THR A 101 -11.39 -6.17 -1.27
N SER A 102 -10.42 -6.35 -2.17
CA SER A 102 -10.07 -7.65 -2.77
C SER A 102 -9.64 -8.74 -1.76
N LYS A 103 -9.31 -8.38 -0.51
CA LYS A 103 -8.98 -9.33 0.58
C LYS A 103 -10.10 -9.52 1.61
N GLY A 104 -11.24 -8.87 1.44
CA GLY A 104 -12.32 -8.81 2.42
C GLY A 104 -12.47 -7.42 3.05
N ALA A 105 -13.21 -7.34 4.16
CA ALA A 105 -13.57 -6.06 4.78
C ALA A 105 -12.69 -5.72 6.00
N PHE A 106 -12.42 -4.43 6.18
CA PHE A 106 -11.86 -3.86 7.40
C PHE A 106 -12.54 -2.51 7.72
N ALA A 107 -12.44 -2.04 8.96
CA ALA A 107 -13.07 -0.80 9.40
C ALA A 107 -12.04 0.12 10.07
N ILE A 108 -12.12 1.42 9.76
CA ILE A 108 -11.37 2.48 10.44
C ILE A 108 -12.35 3.24 11.34
N LYS A 109 -12.12 3.22 12.66
CA LYS A 109 -12.78 4.16 13.56
C LYS A 109 -12.03 5.49 13.49
N VAL A 110 -12.77 6.58 13.25
CA VAL A 110 -12.23 7.94 13.17
C VAL A 110 -12.55 8.69 14.44
N HIS A 111 -11.57 9.41 14.98
CA HIS A 111 -11.69 10.24 16.17
C HIS A 111 -11.35 11.68 15.79
N ARG A 112 -12.39 12.48 15.52
CA ARG A 112 -12.23 13.86 15.04
C ARG A 112 -11.47 14.75 16.03
N ALA A 113 -11.53 14.43 17.32
CA ALA A 113 -10.78 15.13 18.37
C ALA A 113 -9.25 14.94 18.29
N TRP A 114 -8.74 13.94 17.57
CA TRP A 114 -7.30 13.70 17.44
C TRP A 114 -6.65 14.61 16.39
N ALA A 115 -7.27 14.71 15.22
CA ALA A 115 -6.81 15.50 14.09
C ALA A 115 -8.03 15.95 13.25
N PRO A 116 -8.71 17.05 13.65
CA PRO A 116 -10.01 17.43 13.09
C PRO A 116 -9.97 17.80 11.61
N ILE A 117 -8.90 18.39 11.10
CA ILE A 117 -8.80 18.80 9.68
C ILE A 117 -8.64 17.54 8.81
N GLY A 118 -7.82 16.57 9.23
CA GLY A 118 -7.68 15.26 8.62
C GLY A 118 -8.97 14.44 8.69
N ALA A 119 -9.66 14.40 9.83
CA ALA A 119 -10.93 13.70 10.00
C ALA A 119 -12.05 14.29 9.13
N ASP A 120 -12.23 15.62 9.12
CA ASP A 120 -13.17 16.31 8.24
C ASP A 120 -12.84 16.03 6.76
N ARG A 121 -11.55 16.09 6.40
CA ARG A 121 -11.09 15.78 5.04
C ARG A 121 -11.41 14.34 4.63
N PHE A 122 -11.13 13.37 5.49
CA PHE A 122 -11.37 11.95 5.22
C PHE A 122 -12.87 11.64 5.11
N TYR A 123 -13.69 12.19 6.01
CA TYR A 123 -15.16 12.10 5.95
C TYR A 123 -15.70 12.55 4.58
N ASN A 124 -15.27 13.72 4.10
CA ASN A 124 -15.68 14.26 2.81
C ASN A 124 -15.26 13.38 1.62
N LEU A 125 -14.05 12.82 1.66
CA LEU A 125 -13.51 11.92 0.64
C LEU A 125 -14.30 10.60 0.56
N VAL A 126 -14.55 9.96 1.71
CA VAL A 126 -15.34 8.72 1.80
C VAL A 126 -16.79 8.96 1.35
N LYS A 127 -17.44 10.00 1.87
CA LYS A 127 -18.84 10.35 1.55
C LYS A 127 -19.11 10.59 0.06
N ASN A 128 -18.08 10.92 -0.72
CA ASN A 128 -18.16 11.14 -2.16
C ASN A 128 -17.54 10.00 -3.00
N GLY A 129 -17.17 8.87 -2.39
CA GLY A 129 -16.63 7.70 -3.08
C GLY A 129 -15.23 7.89 -3.66
N PHE A 130 -14.40 8.78 -3.08
CA PHE A 130 -13.03 9.02 -3.57
C PHE A 130 -12.11 7.80 -3.46
N TYR A 131 -12.39 6.92 -2.49
CA TYR A 131 -11.58 5.72 -2.22
C TYR A 131 -12.05 4.47 -2.98
N ASP A 132 -13.15 4.55 -3.72
CA ASP A 132 -13.64 3.45 -4.56
C ASP A 132 -12.63 3.15 -5.69
N GLU A 133 -12.35 1.87 -5.94
CA GLU A 133 -11.32 1.36 -6.86
C GLU A 133 -9.85 1.75 -6.54
N ASN A 134 -9.56 2.41 -5.41
CA ASN A 134 -8.18 2.80 -5.08
C ASN A 134 -7.32 1.61 -4.65
N ARG A 135 -6.06 1.61 -5.11
CA ARG A 135 -5.09 0.53 -4.88
C ARG A 135 -4.12 0.84 -3.73
N PHE A 136 -3.72 -0.22 -3.01
CA PHE A 136 -2.70 -0.15 -1.95
C PHE A 136 -1.29 -0.14 -2.56
N PHE A 137 -0.96 0.93 -3.28
CA PHE A 137 0.17 1.00 -4.20
C PHE A 137 1.56 0.95 -3.54
N ARG A 138 1.67 1.16 -2.22
CA ARG A 138 2.94 1.05 -1.49
C ARG A 138 2.71 0.28 -0.20
N ILE A 139 3.32 -0.88 -0.06
CA ILE A 139 3.22 -1.71 1.15
C ILE A 139 4.62 -2.13 1.56
N VAL A 140 5.03 -1.67 2.74
CA VAL A 140 6.33 -1.99 3.33
C VAL A 140 6.08 -2.82 4.60
N PRO A 141 6.30 -4.14 4.58
CA PRO A 141 6.13 -5.00 5.75
C PRO A 141 6.92 -4.49 6.95
N ASN A 142 6.34 -4.58 8.14
CA ASN A 142 6.87 -3.95 9.35
C ASN A 142 7.12 -2.43 9.20
N PHE A 143 6.30 -1.74 8.42
CA PHE A 143 6.23 -0.27 8.42
C PHE A 143 4.79 0.22 8.17
N ILE A 144 4.31 0.21 6.92
CA ILE A 144 3.04 0.85 6.50
C ILE A 144 2.38 0.18 5.28
N VAL A 145 1.06 0.35 5.17
CA VAL A 145 0.25 0.22 3.94
C VAL A 145 -0.18 1.61 3.50
N GLN A 146 0.08 2.03 2.26
CA GLN A 146 -0.24 3.37 1.73
C GLN A 146 -1.11 3.29 0.46
N PHE A 147 -2.09 4.19 0.40
CA PHE A 147 -3.13 4.29 -0.64
C PHE A 147 -3.64 5.74 -0.78
N GLY A 148 -4.72 5.96 -1.53
CA GLY A 148 -5.39 7.27 -1.62
C GLY A 148 -4.93 8.17 -2.76
N LEU A 149 -4.28 7.59 -3.78
CA LEU A 149 -4.29 8.12 -5.14
C LEU A 149 -5.53 7.56 -5.85
N PRO A 150 -6.32 8.39 -6.56
CA PRO A 150 -7.60 7.99 -7.13
C PRO A 150 -7.42 7.13 -8.40
N ALA A 151 -8.34 6.19 -8.63
CA ALA A 151 -8.35 5.32 -9.81
C ALA A 151 -8.44 6.08 -11.16
N ASP A 152 -9.06 7.26 -11.17
CA ASP A 152 -9.21 8.14 -12.35
C ASP A 152 -8.16 9.28 -12.32
N PRO A 153 -7.28 9.42 -13.35
CA PRO A 153 -6.29 10.49 -13.41
C PRO A 153 -6.90 11.89 -13.59
N GLN A 154 -8.15 12.02 -14.06
CA GLN A 154 -8.86 13.32 -14.05
C GLN A 154 -9.15 13.78 -12.61
N VAL A 155 -9.53 12.84 -11.73
CA VAL A 155 -9.67 13.11 -10.30
C VAL A 155 -8.30 13.39 -9.68
N ALA A 156 -7.25 12.62 -10.00
CA ALA A 156 -5.89 12.89 -9.51
C ALA A 156 -5.44 14.33 -9.83
N ARG A 157 -5.64 14.76 -11.08
CA ARG A 157 -5.29 16.11 -11.56
C ARG A 157 -5.98 17.24 -10.80
N LEU A 158 -7.21 17.02 -10.32
CA LEU A 158 -7.97 18.02 -9.55
C LEU A 158 -7.55 18.03 -8.06
N TRP A 159 -7.26 16.86 -7.48
CA TRP A 159 -7.01 16.72 -6.05
C TRP A 159 -5.53 16.91 -5.64
N GLN A 160 -4.57 16.74 -6.55
CA GLN A 160 -3.12 16.90 -6.31
C GLN A 160 -2.70 18.23 -5.65
N ASN A 161 -3.46 19.32 -5.88
CA ASN A 161 -3.21 20.65 -5.33
C ASN A 161 -4.28 21.09 -4.31
N ALA A 162 -5.28 20.26 -4.03
CA ALA A 162 -6.35 20.54 -3.07
C ALA A 162 -5.87 20.30 -1.64
N ARG A 163 -4.85 21.04 -1.18
CA ARG A 163 -4.15 20.80 0.09
C ARG A 163 -5.00 21.17 1.30
N ILE A 164 -4.75 20.49 2.42
CA ILE A 164 -5.23 20.86 3.76
C ILE A 164 -4.09 21.41 4.61
N GLN A 165 -4.43 22.12 5.70
CA GLN A 165 -3.48 22.45 6.76
C GLN A 165 -3.18 21.20 7.61
N ASP A 166 -2.07 21.24 8.35
CA ASP A 166 -1.65 20.15 9.22
C ASP A 166 -2.30 20.28 10.62
N ASP A 167 -2.92 19.20 11.09
CA ASP A 167 -3.32 19.07 12.50
C ASP A 167 -2.09 18.87 13.41
N PRO A 168 -2.12 19.30 14.69
CA PRO A 168 -1.10 18.93 15.66
C PRO A 168 -1.09 17.42 15.94
N VAL A 169 0.08 16.86 16.27
CA VAL A 169 0.21 15.45 16.65
C VAL A 169 -0.28 15.27 18.09
N THR A 170 -1.50 14.76 18.25
CA THR A 170 -2.11 14.48 19.57
C THR A 170 -2.02 13.00 19.98
N GLN A 171 -1.80 12.11 19.02
CA GLN A 171 -1.62 10.67 19.21
C GLN A 171 -0.33 10.18 18.53
N SER A 172 0.25 9.11 19.05
CA SER A 172 1.41 8.45 18.46
C SER A 172 1.02 7.51 17.32
N ASN A 173 1.86 7.36 16.30
CA ASN A 173 1.65 6.46 15.16
C ASN A 173 1.82 4.98 15.57
N ARG A 174 0.86 4.42 16.29
CA ARG A 174 0.80 3.02 16.72
C ARG A 174 0.37 2.07 15.59
N THR A 175 0.60 0.78 15.79
CA THR A 175 0.04 -0.29 14.94
C THR A 175 -1.45 -0.10 14.70
N GLY A 176 -1.89 -0.15 13.44
CA GLY A 176 -3.27 0.06 13.02
C GLY A 176 -3.70 1.54 12.91
N TYR A 177 -2.89 2.51 13.33
CA TYR A 177 -3.27 3.93 13.32
C TYR A 177 -3.15 4.50 11.90
N VAL A 178 -4.04 5.44 11.57
CA VAL A 178 -4.25 5.94 10.20
C VAL A 178 -3.97 7.44 10.12
N THR A 179 -3.12 7.81 9.17
CA THR A 179 -2.52 9.13 9.06
C THR A 179 -2.44 9.60 7.60
N PHE A 180 -2.57 10.90 7.35
CA PHE A 180 -2.35 11.48 6.01
C PHE A 180 -0.86 11.53 5.65
N ALA A 181 -0.52 10.95 4.51
CA ALA A 181 0.82 11.07 3.92
C ALA A 181 1.10 12.52 3.50
N THR A 182 2.38 12.93 3.54
CA THR A 182 2.80 14.31 3.28
C THR A 182 4.16 14.34 2.58
N ALA A 183 4.41 15.42 1.82
CA ALA A 183 5.70 15.75 1.21
C ALA A 183 6.41 16.93 1.93
N GLY A 184 5.88 17.35 3.09
CA GLY A 184 6.35 18.50 3.87
C GLY A 184 5.17 19.31 4.45
N PRO A 185 5.43 20.33 5.28
CA PRO A 185 4.38 21.11 5.94
C PRO A 185 3.32 21.67 4.97
N GLY A 186 2.04 21.48 5.28
CA GLY A 186 0.91 21.98 4.50
C GLY A 186 0.74 21.35 3.11
N THR A 187 1.31 20.17 2.86
CA THR A 187 1.23 19.49 1.53
C THR A 187 0.22 18.34 1.47
N ARG A 188 -0.46 18.01 2.57
CA ARG A 188 -1.42 16.89 2.68
C ARG A 188 -2.62 17.07 1.74
N THR A 189 -3.03 15.99 1.06
CA THR A 189 -4.14 16.00 0.09
C THR A 189 -5.14 14.86 0.30
N THR A 190 -4.85 13.65 -0.17
CA THR A 190 -5.80 12.52 -0.20
C THR A 190 -5.16 11.18 0.14
N GLN A 191 -3.83 11.10 0.05
CA GLN A 191 -3.08 9.90 0.36
C GLN A 191 -3.08 9.62 1.87
N LEU A 192 -3.26 8.35 2.20
CA LEU A 192 -3.31 7.81 3.55
C LEU A 192 -2.30 6.70 3.71
N PHE A 193 -1.85 6.47 4.95
CA PHE A 193 -1.23 5.21 5.33
C PHE A 193 -1.81 4.66 6.63
N ILE A 194 -1.81 3.33 6.73
CA ILE A 194 -2.09 2.55 7.93
C ILE A 194 -0.75 2.01 8.43
N ASN A 195 -0.46 2.22 9.71
CA ASN A 195 0.74 1.71 10.36
C ASN A 195 0.67 0.17 10.55
N LEU A 196 1.68 -0.57 10.08
CA LEU A 196 1.79 -2.03 10.28
C LEU A 196 2.56 -2.42 11.55
N LYS A 197 3.15 -1.44 12.24
CA LYS A 197 3.84 -1.53 13.53
C LYS A 197 3.80 -0.16 14.23
N ASP A 198 4.31 -0.07 15.45
CA ASP A 198 4.49 1.20 16.14
C ASP A 198 5.65 2.01 15.52
N ASN A 199 5.32 3.17 14.95
CA ASN A 199 6.19 4.07 14.18
C ASN A 199 6.30 5.46 14.83
N ALA A 200 6.43 5.55 16.15
CA ALA A 200 6.47 6.81 16.91
C ALA A 200 7.54 7.84 16.45
N PHE A 201 8.54 7.41 15.67
CA PHE A 201 9.51 8.32 15.02
C PHE A 201 8.86 9.24 13.96
N LEU A 202 7.65 8.92 13.50
CA LEU A 202 6.83 9.77 12.62
C LEU A 202 6.17 10.93 13.39
N ASP A 203 5.97 10.80 14.70
CA ASP A 203 5.30 11.81 15.54
C ASP A 203 6.09 13.13 15.51
N GLY A 204 7.42 13.05 15.67
CA GLY A 204 8.34 14.19 15.53
C GLY A 204 8.48 14.76 14.12
N GLN A 205 7.86 14.13 13.11
CA GLN A 205 7.80 14.61 11.73
C GLN A 205 6.42 15.22 11.38
N GLY A 206 5.54 15.39 12.38
CA GLY A 206 4.22 16.00 12.17
C GLY A 206 3.22 15.07 11.48
N PHE A 207 3.34 13.75 11.66
CA PHE A 207 2.37 12.76 11.19
C PHE A 207 1.25 12.55 12.22
N SER A 208 0.18 13.32 12.10
CA SER A 208 -0.93 13.34 13.06
C SER A 208 -2.00 12.29 12.73
N PRO A 209 -2.20 11.24 13.56
CA PRO A 209 -3.23 10.23 13.32
C PRO A 209 -4.63 10.78 13.58
N PHE A 210 -5.60 10.37 12.76
CA PHE A 210 -7.02 10.77 12.90
C PHE A 210 -7.97 9.60 13.20
N GLY A 211 -7.45 8.36 13.21
CA GLY A 211 -8.23 7.15 13.45
C GLY A 211 -7.37 5.90 13.55
N GLU A 212 -8.02 4.77 13.81
CA GLU A 212 -7.42 3.45 14.02
C GLU A 212 -8.24 2.34 13.35
N VAL A 213 -7.59 1.27 12.88
CA VAL A 213 -8.27 0.10 12.33
C VAL A 213 -8.94 -0.67 13.47
N SER A 214 -10.26 -0.54 13.60
CA SER A 214 -11.07 -1.14 14.66
C SER A 214 -11.53 -2.56 14.34
N GLU A 215 -11.66 -2.90 13.06
CA GLU A 215 -11.97 -4.26 12.58
C GLU A 215 -11.05 -4.64 11.42
N GLY A 216 -10.73 -5.94 11.29
CA GLY A 216 -10.09 -6.46 10.08
C GLY A 216 -8.61 -6.11 9.91
N MET A 217 -7.86 -5.82 10.98
CA MET A 217 -6.41 -5.59 10.88
C MET A 217 -5.64 -6.77 10.25
N SER A 218 -6.14 -8.00 10.41
CA SER A 218 -5.63 -9.19 9.70
C SER A 218 -5.83 -9.12 8.18
N VAL A 219 -6.91 -8.48 7.70
CA VAL A 219 -7.13 -8.23 6.27
C VAL A 219 -6.10 -7.21 5.77
N VAL A 220 -5.87 -6.13 6.50
CA VAL A 220 -4.83 -5.12 6.19
C VAL A 220 -3.42 -5.76 6.14
N GLN A 221 -3.13 -6.68 7.06
CA GLN A 221 -1.87 -7.44 7.08
C GLN A 221 -1.75 -8.48 5.94
N SER A 222 -2.86 -8.87 5.30
CA SER A 222 -2.90 -9.87 4.20
C SER A 222 -2.79 -9.27 2.79
N LEU A 223 -2.71 -7.93 2.67
CA LEU A 223 -2.59 -7.23 1.41
C LEU A 223 -1.26 -7.54 0.71
N PHE A 224 -1.28 -7.67 -0.63
CA PHE A 224 -0.14 -8.13 -1.42
C PHE A 224 1.05 -7.14 -1.41
N SER A 225 2.03 -7.41 -0.56
CA SER A 225 3.24 -6.57 -0.42
C SER A 225 4.33 -6.82 -1.47
N GLY A 226 4.15 -7.75 -2.41
CA GLY A 226 5.21 -8.21 -3.33
C GLY A 226 5.75 -7.15 -4.30
N TYR A 227 5.08 -6.00 -4.43
CA TYR A 227 5.60 -4.86 -5.19
C TYR A 227 6.40 -3.86 -4.34
N GLY A 228 6.27 -3.88 -3.01
CA GLY A 228 7.01 -2.99 -2.11
C GLY A 228 6.71 -1.51 -2.37
N GLU A 229 7.74 -0.79 -2.82
CA GLU A 229 7.70 0.63 -3.17
C GLU A 229 7.82 0.89 -4.68
N ARG A 230 7.75 -0.15 -5.52
CA ARG A 230 7.97 -0.06 -6.98
C ARG A 230 6.91 0.72 -7.79
N PRO A 231 5.63 0.81 -7.39
CA PRO A 231 4.64 1.58 -8.16
C PRO A 231 4.87 3.10 -8.10
N ASP A 232 5.18 3.70 -9.25
CA ASP A 232 5.51 5.13 -9.33
C ASP A 232 4.26 6.02 -9.16
N GLN A 233 4.29 6.89 -8.16
CA GLN A 233 3.15 7.75 -7.79
C GLN A 233 2.85 8.84 -8.84
N GLY A 234 3.84 9.26 -9.63
CA GLY A 234 3.62 10.16 -10.76
C GLY A 234 2.85 9.48 -11.88
N MET A 235 3.25 8.26 -12.25
CA MET A 235 2.56 7.42 -13.22
C MET A 235 1.15 7.05 -12.78
N ILE A 236 0.93 6.72 -11.49
CA ILE A 236 -0.42 6.56 -10.93
C ILE A 236 -1.23 7.86 -11.06
N SER A 237 -0.64 9.02 -10.77
CA SER A 237 -1.34 10.31 -10.88
C SER A 237 -1.65 10.70 -12.33
N MET A 238 -0.86 10.26 -13.31
CA MET A 238 -1.04 10.55 -14.74
C MET A 238 -1.96 9.55 -15.46
N GLN A 239 -1.97 8.29 -15.05
CA GLN A 239 -2.62 7.18 -15.79
C GLN A 239 -3.64 6.38 -14.94
N GLY A 240 -3.72 6.64 -13.64
CA GLY A 240 -4.65 5.98 -12.72
C GLY A 240 -4.48 4.46 -12.67
N ASN A 241 -5.62 3.76 -12.54
CA ASN A 241 -5.63 2.30 -12.45
C ASN A 241 -5.14 1.59 -13.72
N ALA A 242 -5.13 2.22 -14.90
CA ALA A 242 -4.65 1.59 -16.13
C ALA A 242 -3.16 1.21 -16.05
N TYR A 243 -2.33 2.11 -15.49
CA TYR A 243 -0.91 1.83 -15.21
C TYR A 243 -0.75 0.71 -14.18
N LEU A 244 -1.52 0.77 -13.09
CA LEU A 244 -1.43 -0.22 -12.01
C LEU A 244 -1.90 -1.61 -12.44
N GLN A 245 -2.95 -1.72 -13.24
CA GLN A 245 -3.43 -3.00 -13.78
C GLN A 245 -2.43 -3.60 -14.78
N ALA A 246 -1.78 -2.78 -15.61
CA ALA A 246 -0.81 -3.25 -16.60
C ALA A 246 0.54 -3.67 -16.00
N GLN A 247 1.04 -2.93 -14.99
CA GLN A 247 2.40 -3.14 -14.43
C GLN A 247 2.40 -3.90 -13.09
N PHE A 248 1.30 -3.81 -12.33
CA PHE A 248 1.20 -4.33 -10.97
C PHE A 248 -0.14 -5.06 -10.71
N PRO A 249 -0.54 -6.04 -11.57
CA PRO A 249 -1.87 -6.65 -11.55
C PRO A 249 -2.26 -7.29 -10.21
N ASN A 250 -1.28 -7.77 -9.42
CA ASN A 250 -1.51 -8.39 -8.12
C ASN A 250 -1.77 -7.36 -6.99
N LEU A 251 -1.81 -6.06 -7.27
CA LEU A 251 -2.13 -5.06 -6.24
C LEU A 251 -3.59 -5.22 -5.78
N ASP A 252 -3.75 -5.36 -4.48
CA ASP A 252 -5.05 -5.29 -3.83
C ASP A 252 -5.65 -3.88 -3.91
N TYR A 253 -6.98 -3.84 -3.88
CA TYR A 253 -7.77 -2.63 -4.09
C TYR A 253 -9.00 -2.58 -3.20
N VAL A 254 -9.41 -1.36 -2.88
CA VAL A 254 -10.69 -1.03 -2.28
C VAL A 254 -11.76 -1.11 -3.37
N LYS A 255 -12.83 -1.88 -3.15
CA LYS A 255 -14.01 -1.89 -4.05
C LYS A 255 -14.85 -0.65 -3.78
N THR A 256 -15.21 -0.44 -2.51
CA THR A 256 -15.97 0.72 -2.03
C THR A 256 -15.63 1.04 -0.58
N VAL A 257 -15.85 2.30 -0.17
CA VAL A 257 -15.87 2.69 1.25
C VAL A 257 -17.22 3.29 1.62
N THR A 258 -17.73 2.94 2.80
CA THR A 258 -19.00 3.44 3.36
C THR A 258 -18.78 4.06 4.74
N ILE A 259 -19.70 4.93 5.16
CA ILE A 259 -19.72 5.51 6.52
C ILE A 259 -20.87 4.85 7.28
N GLU A 260 -20.58 4.42 8.51
CA GLU A 260 -21.49 3.78 9.46
C GLU A 260 -21.65 4.67 10.71
#